data_AF-A0A1B3SKH0-F1
#
_entry.id   AF-A0A1B3SKH0-F1
#
_cell.length_a   1.000
_cell.length_b   1.000
_cell.length_c   1.000
_cell.angle_alpha   90.00
_cell.angle_beta   90.00
_cell.angle_gamma   90.00
#
_symmetry.space_group_name_H-M   'P 1'
#
loop_
_entity.id
_entity.type
_entity.pdbx_description
1 polymer ?
#
loop_
_entity_poly.entity_id
_entity_poly.type
_entity_poly.pdbx_seq_one_letter_code
_entity_poly.pdbx_strand_id
1 'polypeptide(L)'
;MLKIMSFNWYRNLKNPVFISTLSLAFLAIFISFGVLVGLSNNDITTIITSTTAVIMLAWLTIICYINFIFISNAMILDSSSGLLNLELSKGYSYNELLMYKLLANKIVTIGFNAILLILMFLVLEIVQPINIDYFEKCTLIGYLSFFAFDWLTTGMFIFFCSFKKQRLVFYLISSITLLFTISTFTGNVQQQVVERKFPIIGFKKDFYLSDYYKKLEQLSYSRNGIVYSLMKNMYTLNQDYGYTLDVKNTASNSSCSSFGYECLYNKHSSEYNPDYTVLLGRYGYISYLGMMLDSEYFVNNSPTLSTNYKFKLIDQYKENIVYKFLTSTIKQSNSNNLNSTYYYKVSDKNISGPNQFDEYSNYLLQDSVTESLIKALNINESKDSIKQEIDELSQLLKKYFVNIWKTKLNHPYDEVIDLLEWWNFDHSLISNINLKFADEKDIYNNATLKDGNRLYMALLFELINNYMRAGSNGFGEDTNQLYNIIQKNPWEYRVWWISNPLYYPTYLMMYSNKNMSLAQEMISFKSNLWQTLSIRAVNFVKNENFIPVNYFNTNTGDDRFMYNKLENIYLKQVNISPRIVEPDFIYLGYILFGGFTGLIGFLIYRKISII
;
A
#
# COMPACT_ATOMS: atom_id res chain seq x y z
N MET A 1 14.92 36.82 -30.45
CA MET A 1 14.52 35.75 -29.50
C MET A 1 15.68 34.84 -29.09
N LEU A 2 16.11 33.87 -29.92
CA LEU A 2 17.10 32.84 -29.52
C LEU A 2 18.42 33.40 -28.94
N LYS A 3 18.97 34.45 -29.54
CA LYS A 3 20.21 35.10 -29.05
C LYS A 3 20.08 35.68 -27.63
N ILE A 4 18.90 36.20 -27.27
CA ILE A 4 18.62 36.74 -25.93
C ILE A 4 18.47 35.60 -24.93
N MET A 5 17.77 34.53 -25.33
CA MET A 5 17.60 33.33 -24.52
C MET A 5 18.94 32.65 -24.24
N SER A 6 19.77 32.46 -25.26
CA SER A 6 21.10 31.86 -25.13
C SER A 6 22.04 32.69 -24.26
N PHE A 7 21.99 34.02 -24.39
CA PHE A 7 22.75 34.91 -23.52
C PHE A 7 22.31 34.77 -22.06
N ASN A 8 20.99 34.75 -21.80
CA ASN A 8 20.48 34.59 -20.45
C ASN A 8 20.84 33.22 -19.86
N TRP A 9 20.75 32.13 -20.64
CA TRP A 9 21.23 30.82 -20.21
C TRP A 9 22.71 30.83 -19.88
N TYR A 10 23.54 31.30 -20.80
CA TYR A 10 24.99 31.33 -20.62
C TYR A 10 25.40 32.08 -19.37
N ARG A 11 24.76 33.23 -19.08
CA ARG A 11 25.04 34.01 -17.88
C ARG A 11 24.71 33.24 -16.60
N ASN A 12 23.53 32.63 -16.52
CA ASN A 12 23.11 31.90 -15.33
C ASN A 12 23.90 30.59 -15.16
N LEU A 13 24.07 29.83 -16.23
CA LEU A 13 24.79 28.56 -16.26
C LEU A 13 26.31 28.70 -16.17
N LYS A 14 26.88 29.92 -16.24
CA LYS A 14 28.29 30.15 -15.91
C LYS A 14 28.52 30.53 -14.46
N ASN A 15 27.47 30.81 -13.69
CA ASN A 15 27.63 31.13 -12.28
C ASN A 15 28.01 29.83 -11.52
N PRO A 16 29.23 29.73 -10.95
CA PRO A 16 29.67 28.51 -10.28
C PRO A 16 28.80 28.17 -9.08
N VAL A 17 28.30 29.17 -8.35
CA VAL A 17 27.41 28.96 -7.19
C VAL A 17 26.08 28.35 -7.64
N PHE A 18 25.54 28.81 -8.77
CA PHE A 18 24.30 28.26 -9.33
C PHE A 18 24.48 26.79 -9.72
N ILE A 19 25.54 26.47 -10.48
CA ILE A 19 25.81 25.10 -10.93
C ILE A 19 26.08 24.19 -9.73
N SER A 20 26.92 24.58 -8.78
CA SER A 20 27.24 23.76 -7.61
C SER A 20 25.99 23.45 -6.78
N THR A 21 25.11 24.43 -6.58
CA THR A 21 23.85 24.23 -5.84
C THR A 21 22.91 23.28 -6.59
N LEU A 22 22.77 23.45 -7.91
CA LEU A 22 21.97 22.59 -8.76
C LEU A 22 22.48 21.14 -8.73
N SER A 23 23.79 20.95 -8.90
CA SER A 23 24.43 19.63 -8.89
C SER A 23 24.28 18.92 -7.55
N LEU A 24 24.45 19.63 -6.43
CA LEU A 24 24.27 19.06 -5.09
C LEU A 24 22.83 18.64 -4.83
N ALA A 25 21.85 19.50 -5.18
CA ALA A 25 20.43 19.18 -5.01
C ALA A 25 20.01 18.01 -5.91
N PHE A 26 20.48 18.00 -7.16
CA PHE A 26 20.27 16.91 -8.10
C PHE A 26 20.82 15.58 -7.56
N LEU A 27 22.07 15.59 -7.08
CA LEU A 27 22.70 14.40 -6.50
C LEU A 27 21.95 13.92 -5.25
N ALA A 28 21.52 14.84 -4.38
CA ALA A 28 20.74 14.50 -3.19
C ALA A 28 19.40 13.84 -3.54
N ILE A 29 18.67 14.38 -4.53
CA ILE A 29 17.41 13.80 -5.02
C ILE A 29 17.66 12.41 -5.60
N PHE A 30 18.66 12.28 -6.47
CA PHE A 30 18.97 11.02 -7.15
C PHE A 30 19.40 9.91 -6.18
N ILE A 31 20.32 10.20 -5.26
CA ILE A 31 20.76 9.25 -4.23
C ILE A 31 19.60 8.87 -3.32
N SER A 32 18.82 9.86 -2.86
CA SER A 32 17.68 9.59 -1.96
C SER A 32 16.64 8.70 -2.62
N PHE A 33 16.39 8.87 -3.93
CA PHE A 33 15.50 8.00 -4.69
C PHE A 33 16.07 6.58 -4.82
N GLY A 34 17.37 6.43 -5.11
CA GLY A 34 18.03 5.12 -5.14
C GLY A 34 17.94 4.39 -3.79
N VAL A 35 18.13 5.11 -2.68
CA VAL A 35 17.98 4.57 -1.31
C VAL A 35 16.52 4.16 -1.05
N LEU A 36 15.56 5.02 -1.41
CA LEU A 36 14.13 4.74 -1.27
C LEU A 36 13.75 3.43 -1.97
N VAL A 37 14.16 3.26 -3.23
CA VAL A 37 13.83 2.07 -4.02
C VAL A 37 14.58 0.84 -3.50
N GLY A 38 15.90 0.95 -3.26
CA GLY A 38 16.74 -0.18 -2.84
C GLY A 38 16.42 -0.72 -1.44
N LEU A 39 15.89 0.12 -0.54
CA LEU A 39 15.52 -0.28 0.82
C LEU A 39 14.03 -0.59 0.98
N SER A 40 13.19 -0.34 -0.04
CA SER A 40 11.75 -0.62 0.00
C SER A 40 11.41 -2.11 0.19
N ASN A 41 12.36 -3.00 -0.09
CA ASN A 41 12.21 -4.45 0.10
C ASN A 41 12.32 -4.88 1.57
N ASN A 42 12.82 -4.03 2.46
CA ASN A 42 13.03 -4.35 3.88
C ASN A 42 11.96 -3.72 4.82
N ASP A 43 10.88 -3.17 4.27
CA ASP A 43 9.74 -2.59 5.02
C ASP A 43 10.10 -1.59 6.14
N ILE A 44 11.20 -0.85 5.97
CA ILE A 44 11.56 0.18 6.95
C ILE A 44 10.74 1.44 6.64
N THR A 45 9.50 1.49 7.13
CA THR A 45 8.54 2.61 6.94
C THR A 45 9.17 3.97 7.25
N THR A 46 10.05 4.02 8.26
CA THR A 46 10.81 5.21 8.65
C THR A 46 11.78 5.70 7.56
N ILE A 47 12.45 4.78 6.85
CA ILE A 47 13.37 5.11 5.76
C ILE A 47 12.58 5.58 4.54
N ILE A 48 11.50 4.89 4.18
CA ILE A 48 10.61 5.27 3.07
C ILE A 48 10.10 6.70 3.29
N THR A 49 9.66 7.01 4.51
CA THR A 49 9.06 8.31 4.77
C THR A 49 10.08 9.44 4.81
N SER A 50 11.23 9.21 5.47
CA SER A 50 12.29 10.21 5.57
C SER A 50 12.91 10.52 4.20
N THR A 51 13.19 9.51 3.38
CA THR A 51 13.74 9.69 2.03
C THR A 51 12.76 10.41 1.10
N THR A 52 11.47 10.07 1.16
CA THR A 52 10.42 10.76 0.38
C THR A 52 10.34 12.25 0.76
N ALA A 53 10.41 12.57 2.06
CA ALA A 53 10.42 13.95 2.52
C ALA A 53 11.67 14.70 2.04
N VAL A 54 12.86 14.09 2.12
CA VAL A 54 14.12 14.69 1.64
C VAL A 54 14.04 15.02 0.15
N ILE A 55 13.56 14.08 -0.67
CA ILE A 55 13.38 14.29 -2.12
C ILE A 55 12.44 15.48 -2.35
N MET A 56 11.29 15.50 -1.68
CA MET A 56 10.31 16.56 -1.82
C MET A 56 10.88 17.94 -1.47
N LEU A 57 11.51 18.07 -0.30
CA LEU A 57 12.06 19.34 0.18
C LEU A 57 13.21 19.85 -0.70
N ALA A 58 14.10 18.93 -1.15
CA ALA A 58 15.18 19.29 -2.05
C ALA A 58 14.64 19.78 -3.41
N TRP A 59 13.61 19.12 -3.95
CA TRP A 59 13.05 19.46 -5.25
C TRP A 59 12.22 20.76 -5.22
N LEU A 60 11.43 20.98 -4.16
CA LEU A 60 10.76 22.28 -3.93
C LEU A 60 11.79 23.42 -3.87
N THR A 61 12.86 23.23 -3.09
CA THR A 61 13.89 24.26 -2.88
C THR A 61 14.62 24.58 -4.18
N ILE A 62 14.97 23.58 -4.99
CA ILE A 62 15.70 23.83 -6.23
C ILE A 62 14.85 24.51 -7.31
N ILE A 63 13.56 24.18 -7.42
CA ILE A 63 12.62 24.87 -8.33
C ILE A 63 12.49 26.35 -7.94
N CYS A 64 12.28 26.63 -6.65
CA CYS A 64 12.27 27.99 -6.14
C CYS A 64 13.60 28.69 -6.44
N TYR A 65 14.74 28.04 -6.25
CA TYR A 65 16.05 28.64 -6.48
C TYR A 65 16.30 29.00 -7.97
N ILE A 66 15.96 28.10 -8.90
CA ILE A 66 16.07 28.37 -10.35
C ILE A 66 15.18 29.55 -10.74
N ASN A 67 13.91 29.53 -10.33
CA ASN A 67 12.96 30.61 -10.61
C ASN A 67 13.43 31.94 -10.02
N PHE A 68 13.96 31.91 -8.79
CA PHE A 68 14.50 33.09 -8.13
C PHE A 68 15.60 33.74 -8.98
N ILE A 69 16.60 32.95 -9.39
CA ILE A 69 17.76 33.47 -10.13
C ILE A 69 17.35 34.00 -11.49
N PHE A 70 16.61 33.22 -12.28
CA PHE A 70 16.26 33.63 -13.65
C PHE A 70 15.35 34.86 -13.68
N ILE A 71 14.32 34.88 -12.82
CA ILE A 71 13.32 35.95 -12.82
C ILE A 71 13.89 37.22 -12.19
N SER A 72 14.64 37.13 -11.08
CA SER A 72 15.28 38.30 -10.46
C SER A 72 16.34 38.91 -11.38
N ASN A 73 17.10 38.08 -12.10
CA ASN A 73 18.06 38.58 -13.08
C ASN A 73 17.35 39.36 -14.19
N ALA A 74 16.28 38.79 -14.77
CA ALA A 74 15.54 39.41 -15.85
C ALA A 74 14.83 40.72 -15.46
N MET A 75 14.24 40.78 -14.25
CA MET A 75 13.38 41.90 -13.85
C MET A 75 14.10 42.95 -13.01
N ILE A 76 15.13 42.58 -12.27
CA ILE A 76 15.81 43.48 -11.31
C ILE A 76 17.22 43.77 -11.78
N LEU A 77 18.08 42.75 -11.88
CA LEU A 77 19.50 42.98 -12.13
C LEU A 77 19.77 43.53 -13.53
N ASP A 78 19.00 43.13 -14.53
CA ASP A 78 19.14 43.67 -15.89
C ASP A 78 18.81 45.16 -15.94
N SER A 79 17.85 45.61 -15.12
CA SER A 79 17.50 47.02 -14.99
C SER A 79 18.58 47.78 -14.24
N SER A 80 19.12 47.24 -13.14
CA SER A 80 20.11 47.94 -12.31
C SER A 80 21.52 47.96 -12.91
N SER A 81 21.87 46.95 -13.73
CA SER A 81 23.17 46.84 -14.40
C SER A 81 23.24 47.57 -15.75
N GLY A 82 22.13 48.15 -16.22
CA GLY A 82 22.03 48.80 -17.53
C GLY A 82 21.98 47.83 -18.72
N LEU A 83 22.01 46.52 -18.48
CA LEU A 83 21.90 45.50 -19.53
C LEU A 83 20.58 45.61 -20.31
N LEU A 84 19.49 45.92 -19.62
CA LEU A 84 18.18 46.14 -20.23
C LEU A 84 18.22 47.29 -21.24
N ASN A 85 18.88 48.41 -20.91
CA ASN A 85 19.00 49.56 -21.81
C ASN A 85 19.82 49.24 -23.07
N LEU A 86 20.86 48.40 -22.93
CA LEU A 86 21.67 47.91 -24.05
C LEU A 86 20.91 46.96 -24.98
N GLU A 87 19.92 46.23 -24.46
CA GLU A 87 19.07 45.37 -25.27
C GLU A 87 17.96 46.17 -25.96
N LEU A 88 17.41 47.20 -25.29
CA LEU A 88 16.45 48.13 -25.89
C LEU A 88 17.06 48.95 -27.02
N SER A 89 18.32 49.39 -26.88
CA SER A 89 19.03 50.12 -27.95
C SER A 89 19.24 49.29 -29.22
N LYS A 90 19.13 47.95 -29.12
CA LYS A 90 19.17 47.02 -30.25
C LYS A 90 17.80 46.81 -30.91
N GLY A 91 16.78 47.56 -30.52
CA GLY A 91 15.46 47.58 -31.15
C GLY A 91 14.44 46.58 -30.57
N TYR A 92 14.73 45.94 -29.44
CA TYR A 92 13.75 45.08 -28.76
C TYR A 92 12.83 45.89 -27.85
N SER A 93 11.58 45.46 -27.68
CA SER A 93 10.68 46.07 -26.68
C SER A 93 10.86 45.45 -25.29
N TYR A 94 10.52 46.22 -24.23
CA TYR A 94 10.54 45.72 -22.84
C TYR A 94 9.77 44.42 -22.66
N ASN A 95 8.57 44.34 -23.24
CA ASN A 95 7.67 43.20 -23.08
C ASN A 95 8.26 41.94 -23.75
N GLU A 96 8.83 42.09 -24.94
CA GLU A 96 9.46 40.98 -25.66
C GLU A 96 10.70 40.46 -24.92
N LEU A 97 11.56 41.35 -24.43
CA LEU A 97 12.75 40.97 -23.67
C LEU A 97 12.40 40.17 -22.41
N LEU A 98 11.43 40.65 -21.63
CA LEU A 98 10.98 39.95 -20.45
C LEU A 98 10.37 38.59 -20.81
N MET A 99 9.49 38.53 -21.82
CA MET A 99 8.90 37.27 -22.28
C MET A 99 9.95 36.26 -22.74
N TYR A 100 10.94 36.67 -23.53
CA TYR A 100 12.01 35.77 -23.98
C TYR A 100 12.85 35.23 -22.81
N LYS A 101 13.13 36.06 -21.80
CA LYS A 101 13.89 35.62 -20.61
C LYS A 101 13.08 34.70 -19.69
N LEU A 102 11.77 34.94 -19.56
CA LEU A 102 10.86 34.05 -18.83
C LEU A 102 10.66 32.71 -19.56
N LEU A 103 10.58 32.71 -20.90
CA LEU A 103 10.58 31.48 -21.69
C LEU A 103 11.91 30.71 -21.54
N ALA A 104 13.04 31.42 -21.49
CA ALA A 104 14.34 30.80 -21.25
C ALA A 104 14.39 30.09 -19.89
N ASN A 105 13.79 30.68 -18.84
CA ASN A 105 13.63 30.03 -17.54
C ASN A 105 12.84 28.73 -17.65
N LYS A 106 11.67 28.76 -18.31
CA LYS A 106 10.81 27.58 -18.43
C LYS A 106 11.43 26.42 -19.19
N ILE A 107 12.23 26.69 -20.22
CA ILE A 107 12.96 25.62 -20.91
C ILE A 107 13.95 24.93 -19.96
N VAL A 108 14.58 25.69 -19.05
CA VAL A 108 15.49 25.13 -18.05
C VAL A 108 14.73 24.32 -16.99
N THR A 109 13.67 24.86 -16.40
CA THR A 109 12.92 24.17 -15.33
C THR A 109 12.17 22.94 -15.84
N ILE A 110 11.56 23.01 -17.02
CA ILE A 110 10.89 21.86 -17.65
C ILE A 110 11.92 20.77 -17.99
N GLY A 111 13.05 21.15 -18.59
CA GLY A 111 14.13 20.21 -18.90
C GLY A 111 14.69 19.55 -17.65
N PHE A 112 14.91 20.32 -16.59
CA PHE A 112 15.37 19.82 -15.29
C PHE A 112 14.41 18.78 -14.70
N ASN A 113 13.11 19.10 -14.62
CA ASN A 113 12.10 18.18 -14.10
C ASN A 113 12.00 16.90 -14.95
N ALA A 114 12.02 17.04 -16.28
CA ALA A 114 11.96 15.90 -17.19
C ALA A 114 13.18 14.97 -17.05
N ILE A 115 14.40 15.52 -16.96
CA ILE A 115 15.63 14.75 -16.78
C ILE A 115 15.60 13.97 -15.47
N LEU A 116 15.20 14.61 -14.37
CA LEU A 116 15.09 13.92 -13.07
C LEU A 116 14.09 12.75 -13.12
N LEU A 117 12.92 12.95 -13.73
CA LEU A 117 11.94 11.88 -13.87
C LEU A 117 12.43 10.71 -14.73
N ILE A 118 13.11 11.01 -15.85
CA ILE A 118 13.71 9.98 -16.71
C ILE A 118 14.75 9.17 -15.92
N LEU A 119 15.60 9.84 -15.15
CA LEU A 119 16.61 9.17 -14.34
C LEU A 119 16.01 8.34 -13.20
N MET A 120 14.97 8.85 -12.54
CA MET A 120 14.24 8.07 -11.53
C MET A 120 13.59 6.84 -12.16
N PHE A 121 12.99 6.97 -13.35
CA PHE A 121 12.45 5.82 -14.08
C PHE A 121 13.54 4.78 -14.40
N LEU A 122 14.71 5.22 -14.89
CA LEU A 122 15.85 4.32 -15.12
C LEU A 122 16.32 3.62 -13.84
N VAL A 123 16.30 4.30 -12.69
CA VAL A 123 16.63 3.66 -11.39
C VAL A 123 15.61 2.57 -11.04
N LEU A 124 14.32 2.78 -11.29
CA LEU A 124 13.31 1.75 -11.06
C LEU A 124 13.53 0.52 -11.94
N GLU A 125 13.86 0.72 -13.22
CA GLU A 125 14.15 -0.37 -14.17
C GLU A 125 15.39 -1.17 -13.80
N ILE A 126 16.40 -0.52 -13.21
CA ILE A 126 17.64 -1.18 -12.77
C ILE A 126 17.44 -1.93 -11.46
N VAL A 127 16.77 -1.32 -10.48
CA VAL A 127 16.63 -1.91 -9.13
C VAL A 127 15.51 -2.94 -9.08
N GLN A 128 14.43 -2.75 -9.87
CA GLN A 128 13.26 -3.62 -9.94
C GLN A 128 12.67 -3.98 -8.58
N PRO A 129 12.14 -3.00 -7.81
CA PRO A 129 11.57 -3.28 -6.50
C PRO A 129 10.32 -4.19 -6.60
N ILE A 130 10.03 -4.95 -5.53
CA ILE A 130 8.87 -5.86 -5.44
C ILE A 130 7.55 -5.15 -5.80
N ASN A 131 7.42 -3.87 -5.46
CA ASN A 131 6.25 -3.05 -5.78
C ASN A 131 6.53 -1.99 -6.85
N ILE A 132 7.07 -2.40 -7.99
CA ILE A 132 7.32 -1.53 -9.14
C ILE A 132 6.07 -0.74 -9.55
N ASP A 133 4.90 -1.38 -9.52
CA ASP A 133 3.59 -0.78 -9.82
C ASP A 133 3.30 0.45 -8.94
N TYR A 134 3.60 0.40 -7.65
CA TYR A 134 3.44 1.55 -6.75
C TYR A 134 4.39 2.69 -7.13
N PHE A 135 5.66 2.39 -7.39
CA PHE A 135 6.63 3.42 -7.74
C PHE A 135 6.31 4.11 -9.08
N GLU A 136 5.90 3.35 -10.09
CA GLU A 136 5.50 3.90 -11.38
C GLU A 136 4.19 4.68 -11.29
N LYS A 137 3.15 4.06 -10.76
CA LYS A 137 1.79 4.62 -10.80
C LYS A 137 1.51 5.63 -9.70
N CYS A 138 2.33 5.67 -8.65
CA CYS A 138 2.11 6.58 -7.51
C CYS A 138 3.27 7.55 -7.36
N THR A 139 4.49 7.06 -7.13
CA THR A 139 5.64 7.92 -6.81
C THR A 139 6.07 8.78 -8.01
N LEU A 140 6.32 8.18 -9.18
CA LEU A 140 6.72 8.92 -10.38
C LEU A 140 5.63 9.87 -10.88
N ILE A 141 4.38 9.40 -10.96
CA ILE A 141 3.25 10.26 -11.34
C ILE A 141 3.07 11.38 -10.32
N GLY A 142 3.28 11.10 -9.03
CA GLY A 142 3.32 12.09 -7.96
C GLY A 142 4.32 13.21 -8.20
N TYR A 143 5.53 12.88 -8.64
CA TYR A 143 6.58 13.85 -8.96
C TYR A 143 6.27 14.73 -10.19
N LEU A 144 5.29 14.38 -11.04
CA LEU A 144 4.79 15.31 -12.06
C LEU A 144 4.15 16.57 -11.45
N SER A 145 3.75 16.53 -10.17
CA SER A 145 3.27 17.72 -9.43
C SER A 145 4.27 18.87 -9.42
N PHE A 146 5.58 18.59 -9.56
CA PHE A 146 6.61 19.62 -9.61
C PHE A 146 6.53 20.53 -10.85
N PHE A 147 5.92 20.10 -11.95
CA PHE A 147 5.63 20.98 -13.08
C PHE A 147 4.58 22.04 -12.72
N ALA A 148 3.52 21.64 -12.00
CA ALA A 148 2.50 22.58 -11.55
C ALA A 148 3.03 23.52 -10.46
N PHE A 149 3.87 23.01 -9.56
CA PHE A 149 4.56 23.84 -8.57
C PHE A 149 5.53 24.85 -9.21
N ASP A 150 6.29 24.43 -10.24
CA ASP A 150 7.14 25.34 -11.02
C ASP A 150 6.32 26.45 -11.71
N TRP A 151 5.15 26.10 -12.25
CA TRP A 151 4.24 27.10 -12.81
C TRP A 151 3.75 28.11 -11.76
N LEU A 152 3.29 27.61 -10.61
CA LEU A 152 2.81 28.41 -9.49
C LEU A 152 3.89 29.39 -8.99
N THR A 153 5.09 28.88 -8.71
CA THR A 153 6.20 29.68 -8.17
C THR A 153 6.71 30.69 -9.18
N THR A 154 6.75 30.37 -10.48
CA THR A 154 7.09 31.36 -11.52
C THR A 154 6.13 32.55 -11.50
N GLY A 155 4.83 32.31 -11.43
CA GLY A 155 3.82 33.37 -11.34
C GLY A 155 4.00 34.27 -10.12
N MET A 156 4.16 33.66 -8.94
CA MET A 156 4.41 34.38 -7.69
C MET A 156 5.70 35.20 -7.77
N PHE A 157 6.76 34.67 -8.38
CA PHE A 157 8.06 35.32 -8.41
C PHE A 157 8.09 36.47 -9.41
N ILE A 158 7.38 36.37 -10.54
CA ILE A 158 7.15 37.51 -11.44
C ILE A 158 6.43 38.62 -10.67
N PHE A 159 5.41 38.28 -9.89
CA PHE A 159 4.71 39.25 -9.04
C PHE A 159 5.64 39.91 -8.02
N PHE A 160 6.42 39.16 -7.27
CA PHE A 160 7.35 39.74 -6.28
C PHE A 160 8.44 40.59 -6.95
N CYS A 161 9.05 40.10 -8.02
CA CYS A 161 10.09 40.82 -8.76
C CYS A 161 9.58 42.10 -9.45
N SER A 162 8.27 42.21 -9.69
CA SER A 162 7.67 43.40 -10.30
C SER A 162 7.91 44.70 -9.52
N PHE A 163 8.12 44.61 -8.21
CA PHE A 163 8.40 45.77 -7.35
C PHE A 163 9.82 46.34 -7.50
N LYS A 164 10.73 45.64 -8.19
CA LYS A 164 12.14 46.03 -8.43
C LYS A 164 12.99 46.33 -7.18
N LYS A 165 12.50 46.02 -5.97
CA LYS A 165 13.26 46.20 -4.72
C LYS A 165 13.87 44.88 -4.29
N GLN A 166 15.17 44.73 -4.53
CA GLN A 166 15.90 43.48 -4.29
C GLN A 166 15.71 42.91 -2.87
N ARG A 167 15.76 43.75 -1.83
CA ARG A 167 15.51 43.33 -0.43
C ARG A 167 14.11 42.76 -0.21
N LEU A 168 13.08 43.41 -0.76
CA LEU A 168 11.68 42.97 -0.67
C LEU A 168 11.49 41.64 -1.40
N VAL A 169 12.11 41.51 -2.57
CA VAL A 169 12.03 40.30 -3.41
C VAL A 169 12.66 39.11 -2.70
N PHE A 170 13.87 39.27 -2.17
CA PHE A 170 14.52 38.23 -1.37
C PHE A 170 13.68 37.83 -0.17
N TYR A 171 13.11 38.80 0.57
CA TYR A 171 12.23 38.53 1.70
C TYR A 171 10.99 37.72 1.29
N LEU A 172 10.20 38.21 0.34
CA LEU A 172 8.94 37.55 -0.09
C LEU A 172 9.19 36.15 -0.66
N ILE A 173 10.26 35.97 -1.44
CA ILE A 173 10.63 34.69 -2.03
C ILE A 173 11.12 33.71 -0.95
N SER A 174 11.90 34.18 0.02
CA SER A 174 12.35 33.34 1.12
C SER A 174 11.18 32.94 2.02
N SER A 175 10.27 33.87 2.33
CA SER A 175 9.05 33.62 3.10
C SER A 175 8.14 32.60 2.40
N ILE A 176 7.86 32.75 1.11
CA ILE A 176 6.97 31.80 0.41
C ILE A 176 7.64 30.42 0.28
N THR A 177 8.95 30.37 0.03
CA THR A 177 9.69 29.10 -0.04
C THR A 177 9.64 28.40 1.32
N LEU A 178 9.88 29.13 2.41
CA LEU A 178 9.77 28.60 3.77
C LEU A 178 8.36 28.10 4.08
N LEU A 179 7.32 28.84 3.66
CA LEU A 179 5.93 28.42 3.82
C LEU A 179 5.62 27.11 3.08
N PHE A 180 6.12 26.93 1.85
CA PHE A 180 5.96 25.67 1.13
C PHE A 180 6.80 24.53 1.73
N THR A 181 8.00 24.80 2.21
CA THR A 181 8.88 23.80 2.86
C THR A 181 8.30 23.33 4.20
N ILE A 182 7.74 24.23 5.01
CA ILE A 182 7.12 23.91 6.32
C ILE A 182 5.65 23.49 6.16
N SER A 183 5.06 23.67 4.98
CA SER A 183 3.64 23.40 4.72
C SER A 183 3.20 22.01 5.18
N THR A 184 4.04 21.01 4.96
CA THR A 184 3.80 19.63 5.34
C THR A 184 3.60 19.46 6.85
N PHE A 185 4.40 20.17 7.66
CA PHE A 185 4.24 20.20 9.12
C PHE A 185 2.93 20.90 9.53
N THR A 186 2.64 22.05 8.92
CA THR A 186 1.37 22.77 9.22
C THR A 186 0.14 21.98 8.80
N GLY A 187 0.21 21.26 7.68
CA GLY A 187 -0.81 20.34 7.21
C GLY A 187 -1.01 19.18 8.16
N ASN A 188 0.07 18.59 8.69
CA ASN A 188 -0.02 17.54 9.70
C ASN A 188 -0.73 18.02 10.97
N VAL A 189 -0.32 19.17 11.52
CA VAL A 189 -0.97 19.74 12.71
C VAL A 189 -2.47 19.97 12.45
N GLN A 190 -2.80 20.49 11.27
CA GLN A 190 -4.19 20.66 10.87
C GLN A 190 -4.93 19.32 10.81
N GLN A 191 -4.37 18.30 10.16
CA GLN A 191 -5.02 17.00 10.04
C GLN A 191 -5.15 16.27 11.39
N GLN A 192 -4.18 16.40 12.29
CA GLN A 192 -4.24 15.90 13.67
C GLN A 192 -5.42 16.49 14.47
N VAL A 193 -5.71 17.77 14.27
CA VAL A 193 -6.90 18.41 14.90
C VAL A 193 -8.20 17.80 14.37
N VAL A 194 -8.20 17.34 13.12
CA VAL A 194 -9.37 16.76 12.45
C VAL A 194 -9.66 15.35 12.93
N GLU A 195 -8.62 14.58 13.27
CA GLU A 195 -8.79 13.26 13.88
C GLU A 195 -9.55 13.29 15.20
N ARG A 196 -9.57 14.44 15.87
CA ARG A 196 -10.37 14.62 17.09
C ARG A 196 -11.85 14.89 16.81
N LYS A 197 -12.19 15.31 15.59
CA LYS A 197 -13.54 15.71 15.18
C LYS A 197 -14.29 14.61 14.45
N PHE A 198 -13.59 13.84 13.63
CA PHE A 198 -14.14 12.64 13.01
C PHE A 198 -13.57 11.44 13.73
N PRO A 199 -14.36 10.40 14.03
CA PRO A 199 -13.82 9.14 14.55
C PRO A 199 -12.91 8.53 13.49
N ILE A 200 -11.64 8.91 13.51
CA ILE A 200 -10.61 8.24 12.73
C ILE A 200 -10.25 7.02 13.52
N ILE A 201 -10.88 5.92 13.16
CA ILE A 201 -10.45 4.63 13.65
C ILE A 201 -9.05 4.45 13.10
N GLY A 202 -8.05 4.33 13.97
CA GLY A 202 -6.72 3.90 13.56
C GLY A 202 -6.89 2.73 12.62
N PHE A 203 -6.46 2.89 11.38
CA PHE A 203 -6.86 2.05 10.25
C PHE A 203 -6.70 0.57 10.62
N LYS A 204 -7.82 -0.11 10.89
CA LYS A 204 -7.87 -1.52 11.29
C LYS A 204 -7.58 -2.41 10.07
N LYS A 205 -7.13 -3.65 10.30
CA LYS A 205 -6.76 -4.64 9.28
C LYS A 205 -7.75 -4.70 8.10
N ASP A 206 -9.06 -4.73 8.37
CA ASP A 206 -10.11 -4.84 7.36
C ASP A 206 -10.19 -3.64 6.41
N PHE A 207 -9.86 -2.42 6.87
CA PHE A 207 -9.84 -1.25 5.99
C PHE A 207 -8.82 -1.44 4.87
N TYR A 208 -7.64 -1.97 5.18
CA TYR A 208 -6.59 -2.25 4.20
C TYR A 208 -6.98 -3.36 3.21
N LEU A 209 -7.85 -4.27 3.63
CA LEU A 209 -8.28 -5.41 2.82
C LEU A 209 -9.48 -5.08 1.92
N SER A 210 -10.15 -3.94 2.12
CA SER A 210 -11.39 -3.56 1.42
C SER A 210 -11.32 -3.65 -0.11
N ASP A 211 -10.24 -3.19 -0.74
CA ASP A 211 -10.08 -3.27 -2.21
C ASP A 211 -10.01 -4.73 -2.69
N TYR A 212 -9.39 -5.59 -1.89
CA TYR A 212 -9.23 -7.01 -2.17
C TYR A 212 -10.54 -7.77 -1.92
N TYR A 213 -11.23 -7.47 -0.83
CA TYR A 213 -12.56 -8.00 -0.54
C TYR A 213 -13.55 -7.67 -1.66
N LYS A 214 -13.57 -6.41 -2.13
CA LYS A 214 -14.44 -6.00 -3.24
C LYS A 214 -14.14 -6.77 -4.53
N LYS A 215 -12.86 -6.99 -4.86
CA LYS A 215 -12.47 -7.73 -6.07
C LYS A 215 -12.77 -9.22 -5.94
N LEU A 216 -12.55 -9.81 -4.76
CA LEU A 216 -12.91 -11.19 -4.46
C LEU A 216 -14.42 -11.40 -4.55
N GLU A 217 -15.20 -10.47 -3.99
CA GLU A 217 -16.67 -10.42 -4.11
C GLU A 217 -17.10 -10.40 -5.58
N GLN A 218 -16.52 -9.51 -6.40
CA GLN A 218 -16.81 -9.42 -7.83
C GLN A 218 -16.50 -10.72 -8.57
N LEU A 219 -15.35 -11.36 -8.30
CA LEU A 219 -15.01 -12.66 -8.88
C LEU A 219 -16.03 -13.72 -8.48
N SER A 220 -16.35 -13.81 -7.18
CA SER A 220 -17.27 -14.79 -6.61
C SER A 220 -18.70 -14.68 -7.14
N TYR A 221 -19.27 -13.47 -7.22
CA TYR A 221 -20.66 -13.31 -7.65
C TYR A 221 -20.85 -13.16 -9.16
N SER A 222 -19.78 -12.97 -9.93
CA SER A 222 -19.87 -12.82 -11.40
C SER A 222 -20.20 -14.13 -12.13
N ARG A 223 -19.81 -15.27 -11.59
CA ARG A 223 -19.87 -16.59 -12.24
C ARG A 223 -19.91 -17.71 -11.21
N ASN A 224 -20.46 -18.87 -11.55
CA ASN A 224 -20.42 -20.05 -10.68
C ASN A 224 -19.06 -20.77 -10.76
N GLY A 225 -17.97 -20.00 -10.62
CA GLY A 225 -16.60 -20.42 -10.87
C GLY A 225 -15.87 -20.98 -9.65
N ILE A 226 -14.54 -20.97 -9.72
CA ILE A 226 -13.66 -21.51 -8.67
C ILE A 226 -13.84 -20.73 -7.36
N VAL A 227 -13.78 -19.40 -7.41
CA VAL A 227 -13.83 -18.54 -6.21
C VAL A 227 -15.19 -18.71 -5.51
N TYR A 228 -16.28 -18.68 -6.27
CA TYR A 228 -17.62 -18.93 -5.75
C TYR A 228 -17.73 -20.31 -5.10
N SER A 229 -17.27 -21.35 -5.80
CA SER A 229 -17.32 -22.73 -5.30
C SER A 229 -16.55 -22.89 -4.00
N LEU A 230 -15.34 -22.32 -3.89
CA LEU A 230 -14.56 -22.32 -2.66
C LEU A 230 -15.29 -21.58 -1.53
N MET A 231 -15.67 -20.31 -1.75
CA MET A 231 -16.31 -19.48 -0.72
C MET A 231 -17.63 -20.06 -0.23
N LYS A 232 -18.48 -20.54 -1.14
CA LYS A 232 -19.76 -21.18 -0.82
C LYS A 232 -19.58 -22.42 0.06
N ASN A 233 -18.46 -23.14 -0.10
CA ASN A 233 -18.24 -24.40 0.61
C ASN A 233 -17.31 -24.28 1.83
N MET A 234 -16.76 -23.11 2.14
CA MET A 234 -15.95 -22.91 3.36
C MET A 234 -16.67 -23.36 4.64
N TYR A 235 -18.00 -23.23 4.74
CA TYR A 235 -18.77 -23.66 5.91
C TYR A 235 -18.71 -25.18 6.17
N THR A 236 -18.46 -26.00 5.15
CA THR A 236 -18.37 -27.46 5.31
C THR A 236 -17.13 -27.87 6.12
N LEU A 237 -16.08 -27.04 6.13
CA LEU A 237 -14.88 -27.24 6.94
C LEU A 237 -15.18 -27.32 8.44
N ASN A 238 -16.29 -26.77 8.91
CA ASN A 238 -16.67 -26.90 10.32
C ASN A 238 -16.86 -28.34 10.77
N GLN A 239 -17.27 -29.22 9.86
CA GLN A 239 -17.52 -30.63 10.11
C GLN A 239 -16.42 -31.49 9.51
N ASP A 240 -15.89 -31.07 8.35
CA ASP A 240 -14.97 -31.87 7.56
C ASP A 240 -13.50 -31.65 7.93
N TYR A 241 -13.14 -30.55 8.58
CA TYR A 241 -11.74 -30.21 8.91
C TYR A 241 -11.50 -30.18 10.42
N GLY A 242 -10.86 -31.23 10.94
CA GLY A 242 -10.51 -31.37 12.34
C GLY A 242 -9.50 -32.50 12.59
N TYR A 243 -9.03 -32.62 13.82
CA TYR A 243 -8.07 -33.66 14.21
C TYR A 243 -8.65 -34.61 15.26
N THR A 244 -8.40 -35.91 15.09
CA THR A 244 -8.44 -36.86 16.20
C THR A 244 -7.12 -36.81 16.97
N LEU A 245 -7.19 -36.94 18.30
CA LEU A 245 -6.01 -36.89 19.16
C LEU A 245 -5.69 -38.25 19.78
N ASP A 246 -4.43 -38.64 19.69
CA ASP A 246 -3.86 -39.75 20.45
C ASP A 246 -2.90 -39.19 21.51
N VAL A 247 -3.14 -39.49 22.77
CA VAL A 247 -2.23 -39.09 23.87
C VAL A 247 -0.94 -39.90 23.76
N LYS A 248 0.21 -39.23 23.81
CA LYS A 248 1.52 -39.90 23.83
C LYS A 248 1.73 -40.57 25.20
N ASN A 249 2.24 -41.80 25.21
CA ASN A 249 2.55 -42.55 26.44
C ASN A 249 3.53 -41.84 27.39
N THR A 250 4.26 -40.82 26.91
CA THR A 250 5.20 -40.00 27.68
C THR A 250 4.59 -38.71 28.23
N ALA A 251 3.28 -38.48 28.08
CA ALA A 251 2.58 -37.30 28.57
C ALA A 251 2.46 -37.31 30.11
N SER A 252 3.58 -37.14 30.82
CA SER A 252 3.57 -36.93 32.27
C SER A 252 3.39 -35.44 32.57
N ASN A 253 2.26 -35.10 33.22
CA ASN A 253 1.86 -33.75 33.62
C ASN A 253 2.90 -32.99 34.49
N SER A 254 3.94 -33.65 34.99
CA SER A 254 4.96 -33.08 35.88
C SER A 254 6.12 -32.39 35.15
N SER A 255 6.13 -32.33 33.83
CA SER A 255 7.30 -31.87 33.03
C SER A 255 7.09 -30.61 32.20
N CYS A 256 5.87 -30.09 32.07
CA CYS A 256 5.66 -28.82 31.34
C CYS A 256 5.90 -27.61 32.25
N SER A 257 6.50 -26.56 31.70
CA SER A 257 6.68 -25.31 32.46
C SER A 257 5.30 -24.68 32.70
N SER A 258 5.08 -24.04 33.85
CA SER A 258 3.81 -23.40 34.19
C SER A 258 3.34 -22.32 33.19
N PHE A 259 4.27 -21.84 32.36
CA PHE A 259 4.05 -20.86 31.29
C PHE A 259 4.29 -21.45 29.89
N GLY A 260 4.48 -22.77 29.79
CA GLY A 260 4.56 -23.48 28.53
C GLY A 260 3.17 -23.58 27.92
N TYR A 261 3.09 -23.36 26.60
CA TYR A 261 1.83 -23.45 25.86
C TYR A 261 1.10 -24.77 26.13
N GLU A 262 1.84 -25.88 26.26
CA GLU A 262 1.31 -27.22 26.53
C GLU A 262 0.58 -27.30 27.88
N CYS A 263 1.12 -26.62 28.88
CA CYS A 263 0.59 -26.57 30.25
C CYS A 263 -0.66 -25.68 30.30
N LEU A 264 -0.64 -24.54 29.60
CA LEU A 264 -1.80 -23.65 29.45
C LEU A 264 -2.93 -24.32 28.66
N TYR A 265 -2.57 -25.03 27.59
CA TYR A 265 -3.49 -25.83 26.78
C TYR A 265 -4.13 -26.96 27.59
N ASN A 266 -3.35 -27.74 28.36
CA ASN A 266 -3.86 -28.82 29.20
C ASN A 266 -4.76 -28.32 30.33
N LYS A 267 -4.41 -27.18 30.96
CA LYS A 267 -5.26 -26.56 32.00
C LYS A 267 -6.64 -26.21 31.46
N HIS A 268 -6.71 -25.69 30.23
CA HIS A 268 -7.99 -25.35 29.62
C HIS A 268 -8.74 -26.55 29.02
N SER A 269 -8.05 -27.50 28.38
CA SER A 269 -8.70 -28.65 27.73
C SER A 269 -9.30 -29.63 28.74
N SER A 270 -8.66 -29.80 29.90
CA SER A 270 -9.12 -30.70 30.97
C SER A 270 -10.30 -30.14 31.77
N GLU A 271 -10.45 -28.82 31.88
CA GLU A 271 -11.52 -28.21 32.66
C GLU A 271 -12.84 -28.00 31.87
N TYR A 272 -12.84 -27.92 30.53
CA TYR A 272 -14.04 -27.43 29.82
C TYR A 272 -14.52 -28.15 28.53
N ASN A 273 -13.69 -28.72 27.64
CA ASN A 273 -14.23 -29.40 26.43
C ASN A 273 -13.18 -30.16 25.57
N PRO A 274 -13.37 -31.43 25.17
CA PRO A 274 -12.54 -32.12 24.16
C PRO A 274 -12.56 -31.48 22.75
N ASP A 275 -13.55 -30.65 22.41
CA ASP A 275 -13.68 -29.97 21.09
C ASP A 275 -12.75 -28.75 20.92
N TYR A 276 -11.84 -28.51 21.87
CA TYR A 276 -10.94 -27.35 21.90
C TYR A 276 -9.76 -27.45 20.93
N THR A 277 -9.33 -28.68 20.60
CA THR A 277 -8.28 -28.97 19.62
C THR A 277 -8.59 -28.45 18.22
N VAL A 278 -9.89 -28.32 17.91
CA VAL A 278 -10.39 -27.72 16.67
C VAL A 278 -9.81 -26.33 16.46
N LEU A 279 -9.50 -25.55 17.52
CA LEU A 279 -9.04 -24.15 17.45
C LEU A 279 -7.65 -23.96 16.84
N LEU A 280 -6.65 -24.75 17.25
CA LEU A 280 -5.31 -24.73 16.64
C LEU A 280 -5.31 -25.40 15.25
N GLY A 281 -6.23 -26.32 15.06
CA GLY A 281 -6.56 -26.91 13.76
C GLY A 281 -7.59 -26.14 12.96
N ARG A 282 -7.89 -24.89 13.29
CA ARG A 282 -8.82 -24.11 12.48
C ARG A 282 -8.15 -23.79 11.15
N TYR A 283 -8.83 -24.14 10.07
CA TYR A 283 -8.34 -24.07 8.70
C TYR A 283 -7.61 -22.76 8.38
N GLY A 284 -8.12 -21.62 8.83
CA GLY A 284 -7.51 -20.30 8.65
C GLY A 284 -6.05 -20.15 9.12
N TYR A 285 -5.69 -20.76 10.25
CA TYR A 285 -4.32 -20.73 10.79
C TYR A 285 -3.36 -21.55 9.91
N ILE A 286 -3.77 -22.78 9.58
CA ILE A 286 -3.00 -23.69 8.71
C ILE A 286 -2.95 -23.17 7.26
N SER A 287 -4.04 -22.55 6.79
CA SER A 287 -4.14 -22.04 5.43
C SER A 287 -3.19 -20.89 5.20
N TYR A 288 -3.02 -20.00 6.19
CA TYR A 288 -2.03 -18.90 6.12
C TYR A 288 -0.61 -19.41 5.87
N LEU A 289 -0.26 -20.59 6.40
CA LEU A 289 1.05 -21.20 6.21
C LEU A 289 1.16 -21.97 4.88
N GLY A 290 0.08 -22.08 4.11
CA GLY A 290 0.04 -22.91 2.91
C GLY A 290 0.03 -24.42 3.21
N MET A 291 -0.35 -24.82 4.43
CA MET A 291 -0.18 -26.19 4.94
C MET A 291 -1.42 -27.04 4.97
N MET A 292 -2.44 -26.69 4.19
CA MET A 292 -3.76 -27.32 4.28
C MET A 292 -3.73 -28.82 3.95
N LEU A 293 -2.86 -29.26 3.05
CA LEU A 293 -2.67 -30.69 2.73
C LEU A 293 -1.71 -31.40 3.69
N ASP A 294 -0.78 -30.64 4.30
CA ASP A 294 0.32 -31.17 5.12
C ASP A 294 0.13 -30.84 6.62
N SER A 295 -1.11 -30.53 6.99
CA SER A 295 -1.42 -29.95 8.29
C SER A 295 -1.11 -30.91 9.44
N GLU A 296 -1.37 -32.21 9.25
CA GLU A 296 -1.01 -33.27 10.19
C GLU A 296 0.50 -33.34 10.40
N TYR A 297 1.31 -33.20 9.33
CA TYR A 297 2.76 -33.17 9.46
C TYR A 297 3.21 -31.94 10.26
N PHE A 298 2.69 -30.75 9.92
CA PHE A 298 3.05 -29.51 10.58
C PHE A 298 2.78 -29.56 12.10
N VAL A 299 1.58 -29.94 12.51
CA VAL A 299 1.21 -29.96 13.94
C VAL A 299 1.94 -31.06 14.71
N ASN A 300 2.19 -32.23 14.11
CA ASN A 300 2.91 -33.32 14.78
C ASN A 300 4.42 -33.11 14.89
N ASN A 301 5.00 -32.29 14.02
CA ASN A 301 6.43 -31.98 14.05
C ASN A 301 6.73 -30.65 14.75
N SER A 302 5.72 -29.88 15.14
CA SER A 302 5.91 -28.72 16.02
C SER A 302 6.21 -29.20 17.44
N PRO A 303 7.39 -28.85 18.01
CA PRO A 303 7.74 -29.24 19.38
C PRO A 303 6.71 -28.78 20.40
N THR A 304 6.07 -27.63 20.18
CA THR A 304 5.06 -27.06 21.06
C THR A 304 3.68 -27.71 20.90
N LEU A 305 3.24 -28.01 19.69
CA LEU A 305 1.92 -28.60 19.49
C LEU A 305 1.92 -30.10 19.81
N SER A 306 2.98 -30.82 19.44
CA SER A 306 3.02 -32.29 19.53
C SER A 306 3.57 -32.83 20.84
N THR A 307 3.88 -32.00 21.84
CA THR A 307 4.55 -32.45 23.06
C THR A 307 3.82 -33.61 23.75
N ASN A 308 2.49 -33.49 23.89
CA ASN A 308 1.66 -34.45 24.62
C ASN A 308 0.74 -35.28 23.71
N TYR A 309 0.50 -34.80 22.48
CA TYR A 309 -0.50 -35.36 21.59
C TYR A 309 0.10 -35.69 20.23
N LYS A 310 -0.46 -36.71 19.60
CA LYS A 310 -0.35 -36.96 18.17
C LYS A 310 -1.70 -36.61 17.55
N PHE A 311 -1.66 -35.79 16.52
CA PHE A 311 -2.81 -35.35 15.77
C PHE A 311 -2.96 -36.23 14.54
N LYS A 312 -4.19 -36.55 14.17
CA LYS A 312 -4.49 -37.20 12.90
C LYS A 312 -5.67 -36.49 12.26
N LEU A 313 -5.52 -36.07 11.01
CA LEU A 313 -6.58 -35.35 10.31
C LEU A 313 -7.75 -36.30 10.02
N ILE A 314 -8.98 -35.84 10.21
CA ILE A 314 -10.16 -36.66 9.94
C ILE A 314 -10.28 -36.98 8.44
N ASP A 315 -10.67 -38.22 8.12
CA ASP A 315 -10.73 -38.68 6.72
C ASP A 315 -11.79 -37.93 5.89
N GLN A 316 -12.84 -37.40 6.54
CA GLN A 316 -13.92 -36.64 5.90
C GLN A 316 -13.42 -35.39 5.16
N TYR A 317 -12.28 -34.82 5.57
CA TYR A 317 -11.68 -33.68 4.86
C TYR A 317 -11.39 -33.99 3.39
N LYS A 318 -11.06 -35.25 3.06
CA LYS A 318 -10.74 -35.67 1.69
C LYS A 318 -11.93 -35.52 0.72
N GLU A 319 -13.15 -35.49 1.26
CA GLU A 319 -14.37 -35.32 0.47
C GLU A 319 -14.71 -33.85 0.22
N ASN A 320 -14.09 -32.93 0.97
CA ASN A 320 -14.34 -31.50 0.94
C ASN A 320 -13.89 -30.87 -0.39
N ILE A 321 -14.64 -29.88 -0.87
CA ILE A 321 -14.35 -29.13 -2.12
C ILE A 321 -13.00 -28.42 -2.04
N VAL A 322 -12.62 -27.92 -0.87
CA VAL A 322 -11.32 -27.29 -0.62
C VAL A 322 -10.17 -28.30 -0.81
N TYR A 323 -10.30 -29.51 -0.27
CA TYR A 323 -9.29 -30.56 -0.46
C TYR A 323 -9.19 -31.00 -1.93
N LYS A 324 -10.34 -31.16 -2.60
CA LYS A 324 -10.39 -31.47 -4.04
C LYS A 324 -9.71 -30.39 -4.87
N PHE A 325 -9.94 -29.11 -4.58
CA PHE A 325 -9.23 -28.02 -5.23
C PHE A 325 -7.72 -28.14 -5.03
N LEU A 326 -7.27 -28.20 -3.77
CA LEU A 326 -5.85 -28.26 -3.43
C LEU A 326 -5.12 -29.43 -4.11
N THR A 327 -5.75 -30.60 -4.16
CA THR A 327 -5.16 -31.81 -4.77
C THR A 327 -5.18 -31.78 -6.30
N SER A 328 -6.22 -31.21 -6.92
CA SER A 328 -6.29 -31.04 -8.37
C SER A 328 -5.31 -30.00 -8.93
N THR A 329 -4.72 -29.18 -8.08
CA THR A 329 -3.83 -28.08 -8.47
C THR A 329 -2.35 -28.31 -8.08
N ILE A 330 -1.97 -29.52 -7.69
CA ILE A 330 -0.60 -29.81 -7.27
C ILE A 330 0.35 -29.75 -8.46
N LYS A 331 1.20 -28.72 -8.51
CA LYS A 331 2.37 -28.70 -9.38
C LYS A 331 3.51 -29.44 -8.70
N GLN A 332 3.93 -30.57 -9.27
CA GLN A 332 5.10 -31.31 -8.78
C GLN A 332 6.38 -30.49 -9.01
N SER A 333 7.20 -30.35 -7.97
CA SER A 333 8.51 -29.67 -8.02
C SER A 333 9.57 -30.62 -7.50
N ASN A 334 10.53 -30.99 -8.36
CA ASN A 334 11.64 -31.89 -8.01
C ASN A 334 12.90 -31.12 -7.56
N SER A 335 12.91 -29.78 -7.67
CA SER A 335 14.03 -28.91 -7.37
C SER A 335 13.92 -28.33 -5.95
N ASN A 336 14.98 -28.40 -5.15
CA ASN A 336 15.04 -27.73 -3.84
C ASN A 336 15.24 -26.22 -4.02
N ASN A 337 14.15 -25.46 -3.97
CA ASN A 337 14.12 -24.01 -4.16
C ASN A 337 13.86 -23.23 -2.86
N LEU A 338 14.01 -23.85 -1.68
CA LEU A 338 13.69 -23.25 -0.37
C LEU A 338 14.21 -21.81 -0.22
N ASN A 339 15.46 -21.56 -0.59
CA ASN A 339 16.12 -20.25 -0.46
C ASN A 339 15.48 -19.13 -1.30
N SER A 340 14.65 -19.48 -2.28
CA SER A 340 13.92 -18.52 -3.13
C SER A 340 12.44 -18.37 -2.74
N THR A 341 12.01 -19.03 -1.66
CA THR A 341 10.62 -18.98 -1.18
C THR A 341 10.39 -17.87 -0.16
N TYR A 342 9.14 -17.40 -0.05
CA TYR A 342 8.74 -16.41 0.94
C TYR A 342 9.02 -16.88 2.37
N TYR A 343 8.76 -18.16 2.66
CA TYR A 343 8.89 -18.73 4.00
C TYR A 343 10.33 -18.78 4.50
N TYR A 344 11.31 -18.73 3.58
CA TYR A 344 12.72 -18.53 3.94
C TYR A 344 13.08 -17.05 4.06
N LYS A 345 12.81 -16.27 3.00
CA LYS A 345 13.08 -14.83 2.97
C LYS A 345 12.25 -14.13 1.88
N VAL A 346 11.68 -12.98 2.25
CA VAL A 346 11.00 -12.08 1.31
C VAL A 346 11.97 -11.57 0.25
N SER A 347 11.62 -11.75 -1.02
CA SER A 347 12.36 -11.23 -2.18
C SER A 347 11.54 -11.25 -3.46
N ASP A 348 11.96 -10.51 -4.49
CA ASP A 348 11.37 -10.55 -5.84
C ASP A 348 11.32 -11.96 -6.43
N LYS A 349 12.31 -12.79 -6.09
CA LYS A 349 12.37 -14.18 -6.53
C LYS A 349 11.15 -14.97 -6.09
N ASN A 350 10.49 -14.62 -4.98
CA ASN A 350 9.27 -15.32 -4.52
C ASN A 350 8.10 -15.21 -5.54
N ILE A 351 8.16 -14.24 -6.46
CA ILE A 351 7.13 -14.00 -7.47
C ILE A 351 7.57 -14.53 -8.84
N SER A 352 8.71 -14.08 -9.35
CA SER A 352 9.13 -14.29 -10.75
C SER A 352 10.21 -15.37 -10.93
N GLY A 353 10.63 -16.04 -9.86
CA GLY A 353 11.63 -17.10 -9.93
C GLY A 353 11.11 -18.45 -10.48
N PRO A 354 12.01 -19.42 -10.73
CA PRO A 354 11.64 -20.78 -11.14
C PRO A 354 10.77 -21.49 -10.09
N ASN A 355 9.67 -22.09 -10.55
CA ASN A 355 8.62 -22.71 -9.74
C ASN A 355 7.93 -21.76 -8.74
N GLN A 356 8.09 -20.45 -8.89
CA GLN A 356 7.50 -19.45 -7.99
C GLN A 356 6.11 -19.00 -8.50
N PHE A 357 5.53 -18.00 -7.84
CA PHE A 357 4.13 -17.62 -7.99
C PHE A 357 3.66 -17.48 -9.44
N ASP A 358 4.41 -16.77 -10.29
CA ASP A 358 4.02 -16.51 -11.68
C ASP A 358 4.01 -17.79 -12.53
N GLU A 359 5.00 -18.67 -12.35
CA GLU A 359 5.06 -19.94 -13.08
C GLU A 359 3.97 -20.91 -12.62
N TYR A 360 3.60 -20.87 -11.34
CA TYR A 360 2.46 -21.63 -10.83
C TYR A 360 1.13 -21.10 -11.37
N SER A 361 0.96 -19.78 -11.43
CA SER A 361 -0.22 -19.14 -12.02
C SER A 361 -0.40 -19.57 -13.49
N ASN A 362 0.68 -19.58 -14.27
CA ASN A 362 0.68 -20.07 -15.65
C ASN A 362 0.37 -21.56 -15.75
N TYR A 363 0.81 -22.37 -14.79
CA TYR A 363 0.48 -23.80 -14.73
C TYR A 363 -1.04 -24.01 -14.54
N LEU A 364 -1.70 -23.22 -13.69
CA LEU A 364 -3.15 -23.31 -13.49
C LEU A 364 -3.95 -23.00 -14.77
N LEU A 365 -3.40 -22.16 -15.66
CA LEU A 365 -3.99 -21.81 -16.95
C LEU A 365 -3.84 -22.88 -18.05
N GLN A 366 -3.17 -24.00 -17.77
CA GLN A 366 -3.07 -25.11 -18.72
C GLN A 366 -4.43 -25.80 -18.88
N ASP A 367 -4.74 -26.22 -20.11
CA ASP A 367 -6.02 -26.89 -20.44
C ASP A 367 -6.30 -28.09 -19.53
N SER A 368 -5.31 -28.98 -19.38
CA SER A 368 -5.42 -30.18 -18.56
C SER A 368 -5.72 -29.88 -17.09
N VAL A 369 -5.11 -28.83 -16.54
CA VAL A 369 -5.31 -28.41 -15.14
C VAL A 369 -6.69 -27.77 -14.97
N THR A 370 -7.07 -26.88 -15.89
CA THR A 370 -8.39 -26.23 -15.86
C THR A 370 -9.52 -27.24 -16.01
N GLU A 371 -9.41 -28.21 -16.92
CA GLU A 371 -10.40 -29.26 -17.12
C GLU A 371 -10.51 -30.18 -15.89
N SER A 372 -9.36 -30.51 -15.27
CA SER A 372 -9.32 -31.24 -14.00
C SER A 372 -10.04 -30.48 -12.88
N LEU A 373 -9.79 -29.18 -12.77
CA LEU A 373 -10.45 -28.29 -11.79
C LEU A 373 -11.97 -28.23 -11.99
N ILE A 374 -12.42 -28.01 -13.22
CA ILE A 374 -13.86 -27.95 -13.56
C ILE A 374 -14.54 -29.25 -13.13
N LYS A 375 -13.93 -30.39 -13.45
CA LYS A 375 -14.46 -31.71 -13.10
C LYS A 375 -14.43 -31.95 -11.59
N ALA A 376 -13.34 -31.64 -10.91
CA ALA A 376 -13.16 -31.91 -9.48
C ALA A 376 -14.10 -31.06 -8.60
N LEU A 377 -14.35 -29.81 -9.01
CA LEU A 377 -15.20 -28.87 -8.29
C LEU A 377 -16.65 -28.85 -8.78
N ASN A 378 -16.97 -29.65 -9.81
CA ASN A 378 -18.28 -29.70 -10.47
C ASN A 378 -18.78 -28.30 -10.89
N ILE A 379 -17.92 -27.56 -11.58
CA ILE A 379 -18.19 -26.20 -12.04
C ILE A 379 -18.95 -26.22 -13.37
N ASN A 380 -20.00 -25.41 -13.48
CA ASN A 380 -20.82 -25.29 -14.68
C ASN A 380 -20.47 -24.00 -15.46
N GLU A 381 -19.22 -23.89 -15.89
CA GLU A 381 -18.67 -22.77 -16.65
C GLU A 381 -17.77 -23.28 -17.77
N SER A 382 -17.56 -22.48 -18.81
CA SER A 382 -16.64 -22.85 -19.89
C SER A 382 -15.19 -22.82 -19.43
N LYS A 383 -14.33 -23.63 -20.08
CA LYS A 383 -12.87 -23.63 -19.84
C LYS A 383 -12.27 -22.23 -19.95
N ASP A 384 -12.64 -21.49 -20.99
CA ASP A 384 -12.11 -20.14 -21.22
C ASP A 384 -12.57 -19.15 -20.13
N SER A 385 -13.81 -19.28 -19.64
CA SER A 385 -14.31 -18.50 -18.50
C SER A 385 -13.48 -18.77 -17.24
N ILE A 386 -13.18 -20.04 -16.95
CA ILE A 386 -12.39 -20.41 -15.77
C ILE A 386 -10.93 -19.99 -15.90
N LYS A 387 -10.33 -20.06 -17.09
CA LYS A 387 -8.98 -19.50 -17.31
C LYS A 387 -8.94 -18.00 -17.05
N GLN A 388 -9.94 -17.27 -17.51
CA GLN A 388 -10.04 -15.83 -17.23
C GLN A 388 -10.17 -15.56 -15.72
N GLU A 389 -11.00 -16.33 -15.02
CA GLU A 389 -11.12 -16.21 -13.55
C GLU A 389 -9.79 -16.50 -12.84
N ILE A 390 -9.05 -17.55 -13.27
CA ILE A 390 -7.74 -17.88 -12.72
C ILE A 390 -6.73 -16.75 -12.95
N ASP A 391 -6.71 -16.14 -14.14
CA ASP A 391 -5.81 -15.01 -14.43
C ASP A 391 -6.16 -13.80 -13.55
N GLU A 392 -7.44 -13.41 -13.48
CA GLU A 392 -7.91 -12.30 -12.64
C GLU A 392 -7.61 -12.55 -11.15
N LEU A 393 -7.82 -13.78 -10.66
CA LEU A 393 -7.48 -14.19 -9.31
C LEU A 393 -5.97 -14.15 -9.05
N SER A 394 -5.16 -14.66 -9.98
CA SER A 394 -3.69 -14.67 -9.85
C SER A 394 -3.14 -13.25 -9.76
N GLN A 395 -3.67 -12.33 -10.56
CA GLN A 395 -3.32 -10.91 -10.49
C GLN A 395 -3.78 -10.26 -9.17
N LEU A 396 -4.96 -10.62 -8.66
CA LEU A 396 -5.45 -10.18 -7.35
C LEU A 396 -4.52 -10.64 -6.22
N LEU A 397 -4.16 -11.92 -6.19
CA LEU A 397 -3.31 -12.51 -5.16
C LEU A 397 -1.87 -11.98 -5.22
N LYS A 398 -1.31 -11.78 -6.42
CA LYS A 398 -0.01 -11.12 -6.60
C LYS A 398 -0.02 -9.71 -6.01
N LYS A 399 -1.05 -8.92 -6.30
CA LYS A 399 -1.22 -7.57 -5.72
C LYS A 399 -1.46 -7.62 -4.21
N TYR A 400 -2.13 -8.65 -3.71
CA TYR A 400 -2.36 -8.84 -2.28
C TYR A 400 -1.04 -9.12 -1.55
N PHE A 401 -0.21 -10.00 -2.13
CA PHE A 401 1.13 -10.31 -1.63
C PHE A 401 2.01 -9.06 -1.53
N VAL A 402 2.16 -8.35 -2.65
CA VAL A 402 3.09 -7.23 -2.80
C VAL A 402 2.73 -6.03 -1.90
N ASN A 403 1.43 -5.75 -1.75
CA ASN A 403 0.96 -4.54 -1.06
C ASN A 403 0.72 -4.74 0.44
N ILE A 404 0.37 -5.96 0.86
CA ILE A 404 -0.07 -6.23 2.24
C ILE A 404 0.74 -7.38 2.85
N TRP A 405 0.78 -8.52 2.18
CA TRP A 405 1.19 -9.76 2.81
C TRP A 405 2.70 -9.85 3.09
N LYS A 406 3.54 -9.29 2.23
CA LYS A 406 5.01 -9.40 2.39
C LYS A 406 5.54 -8.84 3.72
N THR A 407 4.77 -7.96 4.37
CA THR A 407 5.13 -7.23 5.60
C THR A 407 4.92 -8.06 6.89
N LYS A 408 4.42 -9.30 6.76
CA LYS A 408 3.75 -10.07 7.83
C LYS A 408 4.51 -11.34 8.25
N LEU A 409 5.81 -11.21 8.51
CA LEU A 409 6.68 -12.38 8.74
C LEU A 409 6.39 -13.19 10.03
N ASN A 410 5.70 -12.63 11.04
CA ASN A 410 5.51 -13.28 12.36
C ASN A 410 4.07 -13.76 12.67
N HIS A 411 3.16 -13.72 11.70
CA HIS A 411 1.72 -13.95 11.93
C HIS A 411 1.30 -15.27 12.61
N PRO A 412 1.98 -16.42 12.45
CA PRO A 412 1.60 -17.63 13.17
C PRO A 412 1.77 -17.50 14.69
N TYR A 413 2.74 -16.70 15.13
CA TYR A 413 2.91 -16.37 16.53
C TYR A 413 1.78 -15.45 17.03
N ASP A 414 1.44 -14.42 16.24
CA ASP A 414 0.39 -13.46 16.57
C ASP A 414 -0.99 -14.14 16.70
N GLU A 415 -1.36 -15.07 15.81
CA GLU A 415 -2.65 -15.78 15.90
C GLU A 415 -2.73 -16.72 17.12
N VAL A 416 -1.60 -17.30 17.55
CA VAL A 416 -1.56 -18.09 18.80
C VAL A 416 -1.63 -17.19 20.02
N ILE A 417 -1.00 -16.01 19.99
CA ILE A 417 -1.14 -14.98 21.03
C ILE A 417 -2.59 -14.51 21.13
N ASP A 418 -3.21 -14.12 20.02
CA ASP A 418 -4.60 -13.68 19.97
C ASP A 418 -5.55 -14.74 20.57
N LEU A 419 -5.26 -16.02 20.30
CA LEU A 419 -5.98 -17.16 20.87
C LEU A 419 -5.80 -17.24 22.40
N LEU A 420 -4.58 -17.03 22.90
CA LEU A 420 -4.25 -17.07 24.33
C LEU A 420 -4.78 -15.85 25.10
N GLU A 421 -4.72 -14.65 24.51
CA GLU A 421 -5.28 -13.42 25.07
C GLU A 421 -6.79 -13.55 25.23
N TRP A 422 -7.43 -14.14 24.22
CA TRP A 422 -8.86 -14.45 24.26
C TRP A 422 -9.23 -15.43 25.39
N TRP A 423 -8.33 -16.34 25.78
CA TRP A 423 -8.51 -17.22 26.96
C TRP A 423 -8.44 -16.50 28.30
N ASN A 424 -8.39 -15.15 28.31
CA ASN A 424 -8.21 -14.31 29.48
C ASN A 424 -6.94 -14.65 30.27
N PHE A 425 -5.93 -15.24 29.61
CA PHE A 425 -4.61 -15.28 30.20
C PHE A 425 -4.07 -13.84 30.27
N ASP A 426 -3.41 -13.52 31.38
CA ASP A 426 -2.78 -12.22 31.55
C ASP A 426 -1.76 -12.00 30.42
N HIS A 427 -1.85 -10.87 29.72
CA HIS A 427 -0.96 -10.52 28.61
C HIS A 427 0.52 -10.64 29.01
N SER A 428 0.87 -10.34 30.26
CA SER A 428 2.24 -10.50 30.77
C SER A 428 2.71 -11.96 30.87
N LEU A 429 1.78 -12.90 31.04
CA LEU A 429 2.05 -14.34 30.97
C LEU A 429 2.20 -14.80 29.52
N ILE A 430 1.37 -14.26 28.63
CA ILE A 430 1.35 -14.62 27.19
C ILE A 430 2.64 -14.19 26.51
N SER A 431 3.16 -12.99 26.84
CA SER A 431 4.42 -12.49 26.30
C SER A 431 5.64 -13.35 26.67
N ASN A 432 5.52 -14.23 27.67
CA ASN A 432 6.57 -15.14 28.11
C ASN A 432 6.47 -16.55 27.50
N ILE A 433 5.46 -16.82 26.67
CA ILE A 433 5.27 -18.14 26.05
C ILE A 433 6.28 -18.30 24.91
N ASN A 434 7.08 -19.37 25.02
CA ASN A 434 8.02 -19.76 23.97
C ASN A 434 7.35 -20.79 23.04
N LEU A 435 6.88 -20.35 21.89
CA LEU A 435 6.33 -21.22 20.85
C LEU A 435 7.44 -21.70 19.92
N LYS A 436 7.62 -23.00 19.85
CA LYS A 436 8.53 -23.66 18.89
C LYS A 436 7.69 -24.41 17.86
N PHE A 437 7.72 -23.89 16.64
CA PHE A 437 7.13 -24.55 15.47
C PHE A 437 8.12 -25.53 14.83
N ALA A 438 7.63 -26.35 13.90
CA ALA A 438 8.50 -27.21 13.11
C ALA A 438 9.48 -26.36 12.28
N ASP A 439 10.70 -26.88 12.07
CA ASP A 439 11.70 -26.19 11.27
C ASP A 439 11.22 -26.02 9.82
N GLU A 440 11.32 -24.80 9.29
CA GLU A 440 10.79 -24.47 7.95
C GLU A 440 11.48 -25.27 6.84
N LYS A 441 12.75 -25.66 7.00
CA LYS A 441 13.44 -26.52 6.03
C LYS A 441 12.86 -27.93 6.04
N ASP A 442 12.60 -28.49 7.21
CA ASP A 442 12.02 -29.83 7.35
C ASP A 442 10.58 -29.87 6.85
N ILE A 443 9.82 -28.83 7.18
CA ILE A 443 8.53 -28.51 6.60
C ILE A 443 8.61 -28.55 5.07
N TYR A 444 9.51 -27.76 4.46
CA TYR A 444 9.58 -27.61 3.01
C TYR A 444 9.96 -28.91 2.31
N ASN A 445 10.84 -29.70 2.92
CA ASN A 445 11.25 -30.99 2.37
C ASN A 445 10.08 -31.97 2.28
N ASN A 446 9.19 -31.95 3.28
CA ASN A 446 8.10 -32.91 3.42
C ASN A 446 6.73 -32.40 2.94
N ALA A 447 6.58 -31.10 2.68
CA ALA A 447 5.31 -30.53 2.22
C ALA A 447 4.93 -30.99 0.81
N THR A 448 3.66 -31.32 0.62
CA THR A 448 3.03 -31.58 -0.67
C THR A 448 2.97 -30.29 -1.50
N LEU A 449 2.62 -29.17 -0.86
CA LEU A 449 2.61 -27.85 -1.49
C LEU A 449 3.97 -27.16 -1.27
N LYS A 450 4.70 -26.87 -2.36
CA LYS A 450 6.01 -26.20 -2.33
C LYS A 450 6.01 -24.92 -3.16
N ASP A 451 7.02 -24.09 -2.95
CA ASP A 451 7.34 -22.94 -3.80
C ASP A 451 6.14 -21.99 -4.06
N GLY A 452 5.93 -21.59 -5.31
CA GLY A 452 4.82 -20.74 -5.73
C GLY A 452 3.44 -21.34 -5.49
N ASN A 453 3.31 -22.67 -5.51
CA ASN A 453 2.07 -23.37 -5.20
C ASN A 453 1.65 -23.11 -3.75
N ARG A 454 2.58 -23.32 -2.80
CA ARG A 454 2.32 -23.06 -1.37
C ARG A 454 1.97 -21.59 -1.10
N LEU A 455 2.68 -20.66 -1.75
CA LEU A 455 2.41 -19.23 -1.61
C LEU A 455 1.03 -18.85 -2.18
N TYR A 456 0.67 -19.35 -3.36
CA TYR A 456 -0.62 -19.10 -3.99
C TYR A 456 -1.77 -19.55 -3.09
N MET A 457 -1.68 -20.78 -2.57
CA MET A 457 -2.71 -21.35 -1.70
C MET A 457 -2.82 -20.58 -0.39
N ALA A 458 -1.70 -20.18 0.20
CA ALA A 458 -1.70 -19.35 1.41
C ALA A 458 -2.44 -18.03 1.21
N LEU A 459 -2.11 -17.32 0.13
CA LEU A 459 -2.72 -16.03 -0.20
C LEU A 459 -4.22 -16.17 -0.49
N LEU A 460 -4.62 -17.18 -1.27
CA LEU A 460 -6.01 -17.40 -1.64
C LEU A 460 -6.88 -17.65 -0.41
N PHE A 461 -6.50 -18.63 0.40
CA PHE A 461 -7.32 -19.07 1.51
C PHE A 461 -7.26 -18.10 2.69
N GLU A 462 -6.15 -17.38 2.91
CA GLU A 462 -6.16 -16.27 3.86
C GLU A 462 -7.11 -15.16 3.40
N LEU A 463 -7.10 -14.78 2.13
CA LEU A 463 -7.98 -13.73 1.62
C LEU A 463 -9.47 -14.13 1.74
N ILE A 464 -9.82 -15.38 1.41
CA ILE A 464 -11.17 -15.93 1.63
C ILE A 464 -11.52 -15.95 3.12
N ASN A 465 -10.63 -16.44 3.98
CA ASN A 465 -10.85 -16.51 5.43
C ASN A 465 -11.09 -15.11 6.03
N ASN A 466 -10.28 -14.13 5.66
CA ASN A 466 -10.41 -12.73 6.06
C ASN A 466 -11.75 -12.16 5.58
N TYR A 467 -12.14 -12.41 4.33
CA TYR A 467 -13.44 -11.98 3.78
C TYR A 467 -14.63 -12.56 4.55
N MET A 468 -14.63 -13.89 4.81
CA MET A 468 -15.73 -14.58 5.49
C MET A 468 -15.91 -14.10 6.95
N ARG A 469 -14.87 -13.56 7.57
CA ARG A 469 -14.85 -13.02 8.94
C ARG A 469 -15.05 -11.51 9.03
N ALA A 470 -14.98 -10.79 7.91
CA ALA A 470 -14.97 -9.33 7.89
C ALA A 470 -16.23 -8.74 8.55
N GLY A 471 -16.04 -7.78 9.46
CA GLY A 471 -17.12 -7.00 10.08
C GLY A 471 -17.93 -7.68 11.19
N SER A 472 -17.68 -8.94 11.54
CA SER A 472 -18.46 -9.68 12.56
C SER A 472 -18.33 -9.15 13.99
N ASN A 473 -17.30 -8.35 14.29
CA ASN A 473 -16.94 -7.92 15.65
C ASN A 473 -17.28 -6.44 15.93
N GLY A 474 -18.35 -5.90 15.34
CA GLY A 474 -18.75 -4.49 15.49
C GLY A 474 -17.92 -3.47 14.69
N PHE A 475 -16.86 -3.90 14.01
CA PHE A 475 -15.96 -3.04 13.23
C PHE A 475 -16.59 -2.37 12.00
N GLY A 476 -17.67 -2.94 11.46
CA GLY A 476 -18.38 -2.33 10.34
C GLY A 476 -19.00 -0.98 10.72
N GLU A 477 -19.40 -0.77 11.97
CA GLU A 477 -20.13 0.44 12.36
C GLU A 477 -19.27 1.70 12.26
N ASP A 478 -18.04 1.68 12.76
CA ASP A 478 -17.19 2.87 12.78
C ASP A 478 -16.74 3.29 11.36
N THR A 479 -16.34 2.32 10.52
CA THR A 479 -15.93 2.61 9.13
C THR A 479 -17.09 3.16 8.30
N ASN A 480 -18.30 2.65 8.54
CA ASN A 480 -19.52 3.15 7.94
C ASN A 480 -19.85 4.58 8.37
N GLN A 481 -19.47 5.03 9.58
CA GLN A 481 -19.70 6.41 10.01
C GLN A 481 -18.96 7.41 9.13
N LEU A 482 -17.65 7.24 8.90
CA LEU A 482 -16.88 8.15 8.04
C LEU A 482 -17.43 8.15 6.61
N TYR A 483 -17.76 6.98 6.07
CA TYR A 483 -18.40 6.87 4.76
C TYR A 483 -19.71 7.65 4.72
N ASN A 484 -20.57 7.50 5.73
CA ASN A 484 -21.84 8.22 5.82
C ASN A 484 -21.65 9.73 5.95
N ILE A 485 -20.64 10.19 6.68
CA ILE A 485 -20.29 11.61 6.79
C ILE A 485 -19.90 12.17 5.41
N ILE A 486 -19.02 11.47 4.69
CA ILE A 486 -18.58 11.88 3.35
C ILE A 486 -19.75 11.87 2.35
N GLN A 487 -20.67 10.90 2.43
CA GLN A 487 -21.83 10.83 1.55
C GLN A 487 -22.88 11.91 1.86
N LYS A 488 -23.17 12.16 3.14
CA LYS A 488 -24.23 13.12 3.56
C LYS A 488 -23.77 14.57 3.52
N ASN A 489 -22.54 14.84 3.94
CA ASN A 489 -21.97 16.18 3.99
C ASN A 489 -20.49 16.15 3.56
N PRO A 490 -20.22 15.96 2.25
CA PRO A 490 -18.85 15.86 1.74
C PRO A 490 -18.01 17.09 2.08
N TRP A 491 -18.64 18.26 2.24
CA TRP A 491 -17.94 19.52 2.49
C TRP A 491 -17.36 19.63 3.89
N GLU A 492 -18.02 19.03 4.89
CA GLU A 492 -17.56 19.00 6.28
C GLU A 492 -16.21 18.29 6.44
N TYR A 493 -16.00 17.22 5.65
CA TYR A 493 -14.73 16.50 5.61
C TYR A 493 -13.75 17.12 4.61
N ARG A 494 -14.23 17.53 3.43
CA ARG A 494 -13.39 18.07 2.34
C ARG A 494 -12.71 19.39 2.73
N VAL A 495 -13.35 20.25 3.54
CA VAL A 495 -12.78 21.54 3.95
C VAL A 495 -11.38 21.39 4.54
N TRP A 496 -11.12 20.30 5.26
CA TRP A 496 -9.84 20.03 5.91
C TRP A 496 -8.72 19.63 4.96
N TRP A 497 -9.06 19.17 3.76
CA TRP A 497 -8.09 18.95 2.70
C TRP A 497 -7.78 20.23 1.95
N ILE A 498 -8.78 21.11 1.79
CA ILE A 498 -8.68 22.27 0.90
C ILE A 498 -8.33 23.59 1.60
N SER A 499 -8.51 23.67 2.92
CA SER A 499 -8.28 24.90 3.68
C SER A 499 -6.81 25.27 3.82
N ASN A 500 -5.88 24.37 3.47
CA ASN A 500 -4.45 24.65 3.42
C ASN A 500 -3.87 24.34 2.04
N PRO A 501 -3.93 25.32 1.11
CA PRO A 501 -3.36 25.17 -0.23
C PRO A 501 -1.84 24.95 -0.24
N LEU A 502 -1.14 25.26 0.86
CA LEU A 502 0.30 25.02 0.95
C LEU A 502 0.62 23.52 1.11
N TYR A 503 -0.30 22.70 1.64
CA TYR A 503 -0.14 21.25 1.83
C TYR A 503 -0.34 20.45 0.52
N TYR A 504 -0.95 21.06 -0.49
CA TYR A 504 -1.22 20.42 -1.78
C TYR A 504 -0.01 19.84 -2.54
N PRO A 505 1.24 20.33 -2.41
CA PRO A 505 2.39 19.66 -3.02
C PRO A 505 2.58 18.25 -2.45
N THR A 506 2.45 18.08 -1.13
CA THR A 506 2.52 16.78 -0.46
C THR A 506 1.34 15.90 -0.89
N TYR A 507 0.13 16.47 -0.97
CA TYR A 507 -1.05 15.74 -1.45
C TYR A 507 -0.87 15.21 -2.88
N LEU A 508 -0.49 16.08 -3.82
CA LEU A 508 -0.32 15.69 -5.23
C LEU A 508 0.80 14.68 -5.40
N MET A 509 1.89 14.80 -4.64
CA MET A 509 2.97 13.81 -4.67
C MET A 509 2.48 12.39 -4.33
N MET A 510 1.40 12.25 -3.56
CA MET A 510 0.89 10.95 -3.11
C MET A 510 -0.30 10.44 -3.91
N TYR A 511 -1.14 11.36 -4.40
CA TYR A 511 -2.46 11.04 -4.96
C TYR A 511 -2.71 11.63 -6.35
N SER A 512 -1.67 12.08 -7.06
CA SER A 512 -1.80 12.65 -8.40
C SER A 512 -2.46 11.68 -9.39
N ASN A 513 -2.15 10.38 -9.33
CA ASN A 513 -2.77 9.40 -10.22
C ASN A 513 -4.22 9.13 -9.83
N LYS A 514 -5.18 9.45 -10.71
CA LYS A 514 -6.62 9.19 -10.51
C LYS A 514 -6.97 7.70 -10.48
N ASN A 515 -6.21 6.89 -11.19
CA ASN A 515 -6.46 5.46 -11.36
C ASN A 515 -5.82 4.61 -10.24
N MET A 516 -5.29 5.25 -9.20
CA MET A 516 -4.74 4.57 -8.05
C MET A 516 -5.83 3.75 -7.35
N SER A 517 -5.52 2.50 -7.00
CA SER A 517 -6.42 1.69 -6.18
C SER A 517 -6.41 2.16 -4.73
N LEU A 518 -7.45 1.80 -3.96
CA LEU A 518 -7.47 2.10 -2.52
C LEU A 518 -6.26 1.47 -1.79
N ALA A 519 -5.83 0.28 -2.20
CA ALA A 519 -4.65 -0.38 -1.64
C ALA A 519 -3.37 0.47 -1.86
N GLN A 520 -3.19 1.03 -3.05
CA GLN A 520 -2.06 1.91 -3.35
C GLN A 520 -2.17 3.23 -2.56
N GLU A 521 -3.37 3.83 -2.47
CA GLU A 521 -3.62 5.01 -1.65
C GLU A 521 -3.23 4.78 -0.17
N MET A 522 -3.47 3.57 0.34
CA MET A 522 -3.07 3.19 1.69
C MET A 522 -1.56 3.03 1.86
N ILE A 523 -0.84 2.56 0.84
CA ILE A 523 0.63 2.52 0.89
C ILE A 523 1.19 3.94 0.93
N SER A 524 0.68 4.85 0.09
CA SER A 524 1.05 6.27 0.14
C SER A 524 0.77 6.89 1.51
N PHE A 525 -0.39 6.57 2.10
CA PHE A 525 -0.76 7.02 3.43
C PHE A 525 0.22 6.53 4.50
N LYS A 526 0.50 5.22 4.57
CA LYS A 526 1.46 4.64 5.54
C LYS A 526 2.88 5.18 5.37
N SER A 527 3.24 5.55 4.14
CA SER A 527 4.54 6.10 3.79
C SER A 527 4.64 7.61 4.08
N ASN A 528 3.62 8.20 4.70
CA ASN A 528 3.56 9.62 5.05
C ASN A 528 3.46 9.80 6.57
N LEU A 529 4.39 10.56 7.16
CA LEU A 529 4.39 10.94 8.58
C LEU A 529 3.43 12.10 8.88
N TRP A 530 2.90 12.73 7.84
CA TRP A 530 2.25 14.04 7.90
C TRP A 530 0.79 14.00 7.48
N GLN A 531 0.28 12.81 7.18
CA GLN A 531 -1.10 12.61 6.80
C GLN A 531 -1.78 11.69 7.79
N THR A 532 -2.96 12.11 8.24
CA THR A 532 -3.76 11.34 9.19
C THR A 532 -5.18 11.07 8.70
N LEU A 533 -5.63 11.82 7.70
CA LEU A 533 -6.93 11.66 7.06
C LEU A 533 -6.84 10.74 5.83
N SER A 534 -7.84 9.88 5.65
CA SER A 534 -8.03 9.10 4.42
C SER A 534 -8.65 9.93 3.31
N ILE A 535 -8.22 9.75 2.07
CA ILE A 535 -8.79 10.45 0.91
C ILE A 535 -10.04 9.76 0.33
N ARG A 536 -10.35 8.55 0.79
CA ARG A 536 -11.55 7.76 0.51
C ARG A 536 -12.01 7.05 1.78
N ALA A 537 -13.29 6.72 1.87
CA ALA A 537 -13.84 5.89 2.93
C ALA A 537 -14.45 4.61 2.39
N VAL A 538 -14.65 3.64 3.27
CA VAL A 538 -15.20 2.33 2.98
C VAL A 538 -16.46 2.12 3.80
N ASN A 539 -17.48 1.53 3.18
CA ASN A 539 -18.69 1.07 3.83
C ASN A 539 -18.85 -0.43 3.60
N PHE A 540 -18.91 -1.18 4.70
CA PHE A 540 -19.21 -2.60 4.72
C PHE A 540 -20.72 -2.76 4.91
N VAL A 541 -21.42 -3.14 3.84
CA VAL A 541 -22.86 -3.38 3.87
C VAL A 541 -23.10 -4.70 4.58
N LYS A 542 -23.83 -4.64 5.70
CA LYS A 542 -24.23 -5.82 6.46
C LYS A 542 -25.26 -6.65 5.69
N ASN A 543 -25.12 -7.96 5.74
CA ASN A 543 -26.10 -8.91 5.26
C ASN A 543 -27.27 -9.02 6.24
N GLU A 544 -28.50 -8.93 5.73
CA GLU A 544 -29.73 -9.02 6.53
C GLU A 544 -29.90 -10.40 7.15
N ASN A 545 -29.42 -11.45 6.48
CA ASN A 545 -29.47 -12.84 6.96
C ASN A 545 -28.25 -13.21 7.81
N PHE A 546 -27.48 -12.23 8.27
CA PHE A 546 -26.28 -12.48 9.06
C PHE A 546 -26.62 -13.27 10.33
N ILE A 547 -25.98 -14.43 10.48
CA ILE A 547 -26.01 -15.22 11.71
C ILE A 547 -24.67 -14.98 12.41
N PRO A 548 -24.62 -14.57 13.68
CA PRO A 548 -23.34 -14.46 14.37
C PRO A 548 -22.69 -15.84 14.50
N VAL A 549 -21.44 -15.97 14.04
CA VAL A 549 -20.64 -17.16 14.31
C VAL A 549 -20.20 -17.09 15.76
N ASN A 550 -20.75 -17.98 16.59
CA ASN A 550 -20.35 -18.07 17.99
C ASN A 550 -19.10 -18.95 18.09
N TYR A 551 -17.96 -18.38 17.69
CA TYR A 551 -16.68 -19.10 17.62
C TYR A 551 -16.28 -19.79 18.93
N PHE A 552 -16.84 -19.32 20.06
CA PHE A 552 -16.31 -19.61 21.38
C PHE A 552 -17.32 -19.57 22.53
N ASN A 553 -18.62 -19.83 22.29
CA ASN A 553 -19.54 -20.01 23.43
C ASN A 553 -19.16 -21.30 24.18
N THR A 554 -18.57 -21.15 25.35
CA THR A 554 -18.15 -22.26 26.23
C THR A 554 -19.25 -22.69 27.19
N ASN A 555 -20.34 -21.92 27.29
CA ASN A 555 -21.31 -22.04 28.39
C ASN A 555 -22.58 -22.81 28.00
N THR A 556 -22.78 -23.09 26.72
CA THR A 556 -23.90 -23.89 26.21
C THR A 556 -23.32 -24.93 25.26
N GLY A 557 -23.76 -26.19 25.33
CA GLY A 557 -23.30 -27.27 24.46
C GLY A 557 -23.72 -27.12 22.99
N ASP A 558 -23.68 -25.89 22.45
CA ASP A 558 -24.02 -25.56 21.09
C ASP A 558 -22.82 -25.80 20.16
N ASP A 559 -23.10 -26.30 18.95
CA ASP A 559 -22.11 -26.60 17.93
C ASP A 559 -21.26 -25.37 17.57
N ARG A 560 -19.93 -25.51 17.72
CA ARG A 560 -18.95 -24.46 17.41
C ARG A 560 -18.66 -24.44 15.91
N PHE A 561 -19.21 -23.48 15.18
CA PHE A 561 -18.91 -23.30 13.76
C PHE A 561 -17.79 -22.26 13.56
N MET A 562 -16.86 -22.51 12.63
CA MET A 562 -15.81 -21.57 12.21
C MET A 562 -16.27 -20.65 11.07
N TYR A 563 -17.13 -21.16 10.21
CA TYR A 563 -17.59 -20.46 9.02
C TYR A 563 -19.10 -20.58 8.90
N ASN A 564 -19.78 -19.48 8.58
CA ASN A 564 -21.16 -19.58 8.12
C ASN A 564 -21.23 -19.92 6.64
N LYS A 565 -22.41 -20.38 6.21
CA LYS A 565 -22.76 -20.37 4.78
C LYS A 565 -22.59 -18.96 4.23
N LEU A 566 -22.19 -18.86 2.96
CA LEU A 566 -21.89 -17.59 2.30
C LEU A 566 -23.07 -16.60 2.36
N GLU A 567 -24.31 -17.08 2.28
CA GLU A 567 -25.51 -16.26 2.39
C GLU A 567 -25.78 -15.70 3.80
N ASN A 568 -25.06 -16.17 4.83
CA ASN A 568 -25.25 -15.81 6.24
C ASN A 568 -24.03 -15.10 6.86
N ILE A 569 -22.98 -14.80 6.07
CA ILE A 569 -21.84 -14.03 6.59
C ILE A 569 -22.21 -12.56 6.79
N TYR A 570 -21.44 -11.83 7.60
CA TYR A 570 -21.72 -10.42 7.90
C TYR A 570 -21.64 -9.54 6.65
N LEU A 571 -20.61 -9.72 5.84
CA LEU A 571 -20.33 -8.86 4.69
C LEU A 571 -21.16 -9.24 3.47
N LYS A 572 -22.08 -8.36 3.06
CA LYS A 572 -22.83 -8.49 1.80
C LYS A 572 -22.09 -7.85 0.63
N GLN A 573 -21.60 -6.62 0.83
CA GLN A 573 -20.97 -5.82 -0.21
C GLN A 573 -19.98 -4.83 0.40
N VAL A 574 -18.88 -4.58 -0.32
CA VAL A 574 -17.93 -3.50 0.00
C VAL A 574 -18.13 -2.29 -0.93
N ASN A 575 -18.49 -1.16 -0.34
CA ASN A 575 -18.59 0.12 -1.02
C ASN A 575 -17.38 1.00 -0.72
N ILE A 576 -16.78 1.60 -1.75
CA ILE A 576 -15.65 2.53 -1.62
C ILE A 576 -16.12 3.89 -2.13
N SER A 577 -15.90 4.95 -1.36
CA SER A 577 -16.29 6.30 -1.75
C SER A 577 -15.44 6.81 -2.92
N PRO A 578 -15.92 7.80 -3.71
CA PRO A 578 -15.02 8.57 -4.56
C PRO A 578 -13.98 9.31 -3.70
N ARG A 579 -12.96 9.87 -4.35
CA ARG A 579 -11.99 10.72 -3.65
C ARG A 579 -12.67 11.96 -3.11
N ILE A 580 -12.28 12.33 -1.90
CA ILE A 580 -12.76 13.54 -1.25
C ILE A 580 -12.21 14.76 -2.01
N VAL A 581 -10.94 14.74 -2.44
CA VAL A 581 -10.36 15.79 -3.28
C VAL A 581 -9.81 15.19 -4.58
N GLU A 582 -10.30 15.67 -5.71
CA GLU A 582 -9.75 15.27 -7.00
C GLU A 582 -8.43 16.01 -7.27
N PRO A 583 -7.35 15.33 -7.69
CA PRO A 583 -6.06 15.97 -7.95
C PRO A 583 -6.14 17.04 -9.04
N ASP A 584 -7.03 16.87 -10.03
CA ASP A 584 -7.27 17.86 -11.10
C ASP A 584 -7.62 19.24 -10.56
N PHE A 585 -8.46 19.28 -9.52
CA PHE A 585 -8.90 20.54 -8.93
C PHE A 585 -7.70 21.32 -8.39
N ILE A 586 -6.76 20.62 -7.77
CA ILE A 586 -5.53 21.21 -7.23
C ILE A 586 -4.61 21.64 -8.38
N TYR A 587 -4.40 20.78 -9.39
CA TYR A 587 -3.58 21.11 -10.56
C TYR A 587 -4.08 22.37 -11.27
N LEU A 588 -5.39 22.45 -11.53
CA LEU A 588 -6.03 23.63 -12.13
C LEU A 588 -5.86 24.86 -11.23
N GLY A 589 -6.05 24.72 -9.92
CA GLY A 589 -5.83 25.79 -8.96
C GLY A 589 -4.41 26.36 -9.02
N TYR A 590 -3.39 25.51 -9.07
CA TYR A 590 -1.99 25.91 -9.20
C TYR A 590 -1.70 26.63 -10.51
N ILE A 591 -2.21 26.09 -11.63
CA ILE A 591 -2.00 26.68 -12.95
C ILE A 591 -2.67 28.04 -13.05
N LEU A 592 -3.93 28.16 -12.60
CA LEU A 592 -4.69 29.40 -12.64
C LEU A 592 -4.09 30.46 -11.71
N PHE A 593 -3.76 30.10 -10.47
CA PHE A 593 -3.16 31.04 -9.52
C PHE A 593 -1.77 31.49 -9.96
N GLY A 594 -0.94 30.59 -10.50
CA GLY A 594 0.34 30.94 -11.11
C GLY A 594 0.19 31.86 -12.32
N GLY A 595 -0.77 31.58 -13.20
CA GLY A 595 -1.05 32.42 -14.36
C GLY A 595 -1.52 33.82 -13.97
N PHE A 596 -2.43 33.91 -12.99
CA PHE A 596 -3.00 35.17 -12.52
C PHE A 596 -1.96 36.03 -11.80
N THR A 597 -1.18 35.45 -10.89
CA THR A 597 -0.10 36.17 -10.19
C THR A 597 0.97 36.64 -11.18
N GLY A 598 1.33 35.79 -12.15
CA GLY A 598 2.25 36.15 -13.22
C GLY A 598 1.75 37.32 -14.06
N LEU A 599 0.47 37.31 -14.46
CA LEU A 599 -0.15 38.38 -15.24
C LEU A 599 -0.14 39.71 -14.48
N ILE A 600 -0.59 39.71 -13.21
CA ILE A 600 -0.57 40.92 -12.38
C ILE A 600 0.85 41.45 -12.23
N GLY A 601 1.81 40.57 -11.93
CA GLY A 601 3.22 40.93 -11.82
C GLY A 601 3.77 41.56 -13.08
N PHE A 602 3.43 40.99 -14.24
CA PHE A 602 3.82 41.53 -15.54
C PHE A 602 3.24 42.93 -15.77
N LEU A 603 1.95 43.15 -15.46
CA LEU A 603 1.30 44.46 -15.60
C LEU A 603 1.91 45.51 -14.68
N ILE A 604 2.20 45.17 -13.42
CA ILE A 604 2.87 46.06 -12.47
C ILE A 604 4.28 46.40 -12.97
N TYR A 605 5.05 45.38 -13.37
CA TYR A 605 6.41 45.58 -13.87
C TYR A 605 6.43 46.51 -15.09
N ARG A 606 5.49 46.31 -16.03
CA ARG A 606 5.34 47.16 -17.21
C ARG A 606 5.08 48.61 -16.80
N LYS A 607 4.14 48.85 -15.87
CA LYS A 607 3.82 50.20 -15.39
C LYS A 607 5.01 50.90 -14.72
N ILE A 608 5.82 50.16 -13.96
CA ILE A 608 6.99 50.69 -13.23
C ILE A 608 8.24 50.84 -14.15
N SER A 609 8.25 50.20 -15.32
CA SER A 609 9.41 50.23 -16.22
C SER A 609 9.29 51.17 -17.41
N ILE A 610 8.06 51.58 -17.75
CA ILE A 610 7.77 52.45 -18.91
C ILE A 610 7.67 53.93 -18.49
N ILE A 611 7.56 54.21 -17.18
CA ILE A 611 7.72 55.55 -16.58
C ILE A 611 9.18 55.67 -16.14
#